data_AF-A0A2P2G1G5-F1
#
_entry.id   AF-A0A2P2G1G5-F1
#
_cell.length_a   1.000
_cell.length_b   1.000
_cell.length_c   1.000
_cell.angle_alpha   90.00
_cell.angle_beta   90.00
_cell.angle_gamma   90.00
#
_symmetry.space_group_name_H-M   'P 1'
#
loop_
_entity.id
_entity.type
_entity.pdbx_description
1 polymer ?
#
loop_
_entity_poly.entity_id
_entity_poly.type
_entity_poly.pdbx_seq_one_letter_code
_entity_poly.pdbx_strand_id
1 'polypeptide(L)'
;MEEFHHALGAKDLDTVCRISAPAYDGGMKECRSLTPMLFEMFTPADLKNLKATRVDRAKVKSKGPDQVTIPPNAIAPKATIMDGDPKIFTMGWRGGTWVIID
;
A
#
# COMPACT_ATOMS: atom_id res chain seq x y z
N MET A 1 1.21 -6.00 -0.11
CA MET A 1 0.94 -4.96 0.91
C MET A 1 2.18 -4.60 1.71
N GLU A 2 2.89 -5.54 2.35
CA GLU A 2 4.14 -5.21 3.07
C GLU A 2 5.14 -4.47 2.16
N GLU A 3 5.38 -4.99 0.95
CA GLU A 3 6.25 -4.34 -0.04
C GLU A 3 5.83 -2.90 -0.37
N PHE A 4 4.52 -2.65 -0.51
CA PHE A 4 4.00 -1.30 -0.75
C PHE A 4 4.31 -0.35 0.40
N HIS A 5 4.08 -0.78 1.65
CA HIS A 5 4.41 0.05 2.83
C HIS A 5 5.92 0.23 2.98
N HIS A 6 6.72 -0.81 2.75
CA HIS A 6 8.17 -0.69 2.84
C HIS A 6 8.70 0.29 1.79
N ALA A 7 8.13 0.27 0.58
CA ALA A 7 8.44 1.22 -0.48
C ALA A 7 8.02 2.66 -0.14
N LEU A 8 6.83 2.87 0.44
CA LEU A 8 6.44 4.17 0.99
C LEU A 8 7.45 4.66 2.03
N GLY A 9 7.85 3.78 2.97
CA GLY A 9 8.83 4.10 4.00
C GLY A 9 10.23 4.40 3.44
N ALA A 10 10.61 3.75 2.33
CA ALA A 10 11.86 3.99 1.62
C ALA A 10 11.81 5.18 0.65
N LYS A 11 10.63 5.80 0.46
CA LYS A 11 10.37 6.77 -0.62
C LYS A 11 10.73 6.23 -2.02
N ASP A 12 10.52 4.92 -2.23
CA ASP A 12 10.74 4.26 -3.53
C ASP A 12 9.51 4.47 -4.43
N LEU A 13 9.57 5.52 -5.24
CA LEU A 13 8.48 5.92 -6.14
C LEU A 13 8.13 4.83 -7.16
N ASP A 14 9.13 4.13 -7.71
CA ASP A 14 8.91 3.17 -8.78
C ASP A 14 8.17 1.94 -8.24
N THR A 15 8.58 1.42 -7.08
CA THR A 15 7.89 0.30 -6.44
C THR A 15 6.49 0.70 -5.96
N VAL A 16 6.36 1.89 -5.35
CA VAL A 16 5.04 2.40 -4.93
C VAL A 16 4.09 2.43 -6.11
N CYS A 17 4.48 3.08 -7.22
CA CYS A 17 3.59 3.21 -8.36
C CYS A 17 3.38 1.91 -9.13
N ARG A 18 4.37 1.01 -9.22
CA ARG A 18 4.13 -0.32 -9.79
C ARG A 18 3.01 -1.06 -9.05
N ILE A 19 2.92 -0.89 -7.73
CA ILE A 19 1.93 -1.60 -6.90
C ILE A 19 0.59 -0.87 -6.85
N SER A 20 0.56 0.46 -6.75
CA SER A 20 -0.68 1.22 -6.50
C SER A 20 -1.30 1.84 -7.75
N ALA A 21 -0.54 2.07 -8.83
CA ALA A 21 -1.05 2.71 -10.04
C ALA A 21 -2.34 2.09 -10.61
N PRO A 22 -2.56 0.76 -10.56
CA PRO A 22 -3.81 0.19 -11.07
C PRO A 22 -5.08 0.64 -10.35
N ALA A 23 -4.97 1.23 -9.16
CA ALA A 23 -6.08 1.80 -8.40
C ALA A 23 -6.31 3.30 -8.68
N TYR A 24 -5.45 3.96 -9.47
CA TYR A 24 -5.63 5.35 -9.91
C TYR A 24 -6.35 5.39 -11.27
N ASP A 25 -7.29 6.32 -11.45
CA ASP A 25 -7.98 6.54 -12.72
C ASP A 25 -6.99 6.90 -13.86
N GLY A 26 -6.00 7.74 -13.55
CA GLY A 26 -4.91 8.13 -14.46
C GLY A 26 -3.70 7.19 -14.44
N GLY A 27 -3.80 6.06 -13.75
CA GLY A 27 -2.80 5.00 -13.72
C GLY A 27 -1.41 5.48 -13.29
N MET A 28 -0.37 4.99 -13.99
CA MET A 28 1.03 5.27 -13.66
C MET A 28 1.38 6.76 -13.71
N LYS A 29 0.77 7.52 -14.63
CA LYS A 29 1.05 8.96 -14.79
C LYS A 29 0.57 9.73 -13.56
N GLU A 30 -0.65 9.46 -13.14
CA GLU A 30 -1.24 10.10 -11.97
C GLU A 30 -0.48 9.70 -10.70
N CYS A 31 -0.23 8.41 -10.50
CA CYS A 31 0.53 7.93 -9.34
C CYS A 31 1.89 8.66 -9.19
N ARG A 32 2.66 8.77 -10.29
CA ARG A 32 3.97 9.45 -10.27
C ARG A 32 3.87 10.94 -9.97
N SER A 33 2.75 11.58 -10.28
CA SER A 33 2.52 13.00 -9.96
C SER A 33 2.14 13.24 -8.50
N LEU A 34 1.35 12.35 -7.90
CA LEU A 34 0.79 12.54 -6.55
C LEU A 34 1.67 11.96 -5.44
N THR A 35 2.33 10.84 -5.70
CA THR A 35 3.12 10.12 -4.68
C THR A 35 4.27 10.96 -4.08
N PRO A 36 5.01 11.79 -4.84
CA PRO A 36 6.02 12.66 -4.25
C PRO A 36 5.46 13.62 -3.21
N MET A 37 4.24 14.14 -3.41
CA MET A 37 3.60 15.00 -2.41
C MET A 37 3.27 14.20 -1.14
N LEU A 38 2.78 12.96 -1.29
CA LEU A 38 2.53 12.06 -0.16
C LEU A 38 3.81 11.76 0.63
N PHE A 39 4.95 11.60 -0.04
CA PHE A 39 6.24 11.36 0.62
C PHE A 39 6.66 12.50 1.56
N GLU A 40 6.28 13.73 1.25
CA GLU A 40 6.59 14.90 2.08
C GLU A 40 5.62 15.06 3.26
N MET A 41 4.48 14.34 3.24
CA MET A 41 3.53 14.32 4.36
C MET A 41 3.93 13.34 5.48
N PHE A 42 4.84 12.39 5.22
CA PHE A 42 5.24 11.40 6.22
C PHE A 42 6.24 11.97 7.23
N THR A 43 5.95 11.77 8.51
CA THR A 43 6.91 12.06 9.58
C THR A 43 8.03 10.99 9.62
N PRO A 44 9.17 11.26 10.29
CA PRO A 44 10.19 10.23 10.51
C PRO A 44 9.65 8.98 11.22
N ALA A 45 8.68 9.14 12.12
CA ALA A 45 8.02 8.02 12.80
C ALA A 45 7.17 7.19 11.82
N ASP A 46 6.44 7.85 10.91
CA ASP A 46 5.67 7.16 9.87
C ASP A 46 6.59 6.35 8.96
N LEU A 47 7.68 6.94 8.49
CA LEU A 47 8.66 6.24 7.64
C LEU A 47 9.26 5.02 8.35
N LYS A 48 9.55 5.13 9.65
CA LYS A 48 10.02 4.00 10.46
C LYS A 48 8.96 2.90 10.56
N ASN A 49 7.71 3.26 10.85
CA ASN A 49 6.61 2.31 10.95
C ASN A 49 6.34 1.61 9.61
N LEU A 50 6.32 2.36 8.52
CA LEU A 50 6.13 1.86 7.16
C LEU A 50 7.21 0.83 6.78
N LYS A 51 8.48 1.07 7.10
CA LYS A 51 9.56 0.08 6.88
C LYS A 51 9.42 -1.18 7.76
N ALA A 52 8.75 -1.07 8.89
CA ALA A 52 8.56 -2.17 9.84
C ALA A 52 7.22 -2.90 9.65
N THR A 53 6.32 -2.41 8.79
CA THR A 53 4.98 -2.97 8.59
C THR A 53 5.04 -4.48 8.37
N ARG A 54 4.13 -5.20 9.02
CA ARG A 54 3.78 -6.59 8.74
C ARG A 54 2.28 -6.72 8.51
N VAL A 55 1.90 -7.76 7.77
CA VAL A 55 0.53 -8.15 7.53
C VAL A 55 0.22 -9.45 8.26
N ASP A 56 -0.76 -9.39 9.14
CA ASP A 56 -1.36 -10.55 9.79
C ASP A 56 -2.19 -11.33 8.75
N ARG A 57 -1.58 -12.38 8.20
CA ARG A 57 -2.17 -13.23 7.15
C ARG A 57 -3.46 -13.92 7.60
N ALA A 58 -3.64 -14.16 8.89
CA ALA A 58 -4.86 -14.79 9.41
C ALA A 58 -6.09 -13.89 9.27
N LYS A 59 -5.88 -12.57 9.11
CA LYS A 59 -6.95 -11.58 8.89
C LYS A 59 -7.21 -11.25 7.43
N VAL A 60 -6.33 -11.69 6.52
CA VAL A 60 -6.50 -11.49 5.08
C VAL A 60 -7.61 -12.40 4.58
N LYS A 61 -8.55 -11.85 3.82
CA LYS A 61 -9.67 -12.63 3.25
C LYS A 61 -9.42 -12.86 1.77
N SER A 62 -9.43 -14.11 1.33
CA SER A 62 -9.44 -14.44 -0.09
C SER A 62 -10.80 -14.07 -0.71
N LYS A 63 -10.75 -13.58 -1.95
CA LYS A 63 -11.90 -13.32 -2.83
C LYS A 63 -11.84 -14.19 -4.09
N GLY A 64 -11.00 -15.23 -4.07
CA GLY A 64 -10.69 -16.06 -5.24
C GLY A 64 -9.19 -16.40 -5.29
N PRO A 65 -8.74 -17.11 -6.35
CA PRO A 65 -7.33 -17.47 -6.52
C PRO A 65 -6.43 -16.23 -6.67
N ASP A 66 -6.95 -15.18 -7.29
CA ASP A 66 -6.15 -14.03 -7.74
C ASP A 66 -6.54 -12.72 -7.05
N GLN A 67 -7.33 -12.76 -5.97
CA GLN A 67 -7.81 -11.57 -5.28
C GLN A 67 -7.90 -11.78 -3.77
N VAL A 68 -7.48 -10.76 -3.02
CA VAL A 68 -7.58 -10.72 -1.56
C VAL A 68 -8.03 -9.35 -1.08
N THR A 69 -8.68 -9.30 0.08
CA THR A 69 -8.94 -8.05 0.82
C THR A 69 -8.14 -8.04 2.12
N ILE A 70 -7.50 -6.92 2.41
CA ILE A 70 -6.64 -6.71 3.56
C ILE A 70 -7.30 -5.65 4.45
N PRO A 71 -7.89 -6.03 5.59
CA PRO A 71 -8.52 -5.07 6.48
C PRO A 71 -7.46 -4.23 7.23
N PRO A 72 -7.79 -3.01 7.68
CA PRO A 72 -6.85 -2.13 8.38
C PRO A 72 -6.19 -2.78 9.61
N ASN A 73 -6.93 -3.61 10.34
CA ASN A 73 -6.46 -4.31 11.54
C ASN A 73 -5.55 -5.52 11.25
N ALA A 74 -5.31 -5.84 9.98
CA ALA A 74 -4.29 -6.80 9.55
C ALA A 74 -2.91 -6.15 9.43
N ILE A 75 -2.82 -4.81 9.46
CA ILE A 75 -1.59 -4.08 9.15
C ILE A 75 -1.05 -3.46 10.44
N ALA A 76 0.17 -3.83 10.84
CA ALA A 76 0.86 -3.20 11.95
C ALA A 76 2.39 -3.36 11.86
N PRO A 77 3.18 -2.37 12.31
CA PRO A 77 2.79 -0.97 12.52
C PRO A 77 2.44 -0.28 11.19
N LYS A 78 1.68 0.83 11.25
CA LYS A 78 1.27 1.64 10.08
C LYS A 78 1.65 3.12 10.28
N ALA A 79 1.63 3.89 9.21
CA ALA A 79 1.75 5.35 9.29
C ALA A 79 0.49 5.94 9.95
N THR A 80 0.66 6.97 10.76
CA THR A 80 -0.41 7.66 11.48
C THR A 80 -1.44 8.28 10.55
N ILE A 81 -1.04 8.74 9.36
CA ILE A 81 -1.96 9.22 8.33
C ILE A 81 -3.01 8.16 7.91
N MET A 82 -2.70 6.87 8.08
CA MET A 82 -3.61 5.76 7.79
C MET A 82 -4.63 5.50 8.91
N ASP A 83 -4.51 6.18 10.05
CA ASP A 83 -5.51 6.10 11.13
C ASP A 83 -6.69 7.04 10.90
N GLY A 84 -6.48 8.15 10.19
CA GLY A 84 -7.54 9.12 9.86
C GLY A 84 -8.55 8.61 8.82
N ASP A 85 -8.11 7.71 7.94
CA ASP A 85 -8.95 7.07 6.92
C ASP A 85 -8.56 5.58 6.77
N PRO A 86 -9.02 4.71 7.69
CA PRO A 86 -8.67 3.30 7.69
C PRO A 86 -9.35 2.56 6.53
N LYS A 87 -8.60 2.32 5.45
CA LYS A 87 -9.10 1.63 4.26
C LYS A 87 -8.92 0.12 4.31
N ILE A 88 -9.92 -0.59 3.78
CA ILE A 88 -9.74 -1.99 3.34
C ILE A 88 -9.09 -1.92 1.97
N PHE A 89 -7.94 -2.58 1.81
CA PHE A 89 -7.29 -2.68 0.51
C PHE A 89 -7.73 -3.94 -0.21
N THR A 90 -8.10 -3.83 -1.47
CA THR A 90 -8.29 -4.93 -2.38
C THR A 90 -7.03 -5.08 -3.23
N MET A 91 -6.42 -6.27 -3.18
CA MET A 91 -5.27 -6.61 -4.01
C MET A 91 -5.62 -7.68 -5.04
N GLY A 92 -5.10 -7.52 -6.25
CA GLY A 92 -5.18 -8.51 -7.33
C GLY A 92 -3.80 -9.06 -7.70
N TRP A 93 -3.73 -10.34 -8.06
CA TRP A 93 -2.54 -10.97 -8.59
C TRP A 93 -2.44 -10.68 -10.10
N ARG A 94 -1.41 -9.92 -10.50
CA ARG A 94 -1.20 -9.53 -11.90
C ARG A 94 0.28 -9.64 -12.25
N GLY A 95 0.60 -10.40 -13.30
CA GLY A 95 1.98 -10.50 -13.81
C GLY A 95 3.00 -11.00 -12.78
N GLY A 96 2.60 -11.90 -11.88
CA GLY A 96 3.50 -12.47 -10.87
C GLY A 96 3.68 -11.62 -9.60
N THR A 97 2.90 -10.55 -9.44
CA THR A 97 2.94 -9.70 -8.23
C THR A 97 1.53 -9.32 -7.77
N TRP A 98 1.39 -9.01 -6.48
CA TRP A 98 0.17 -8.41 -5.94
C TRP A 98 0.17 -6.90 -6.16
N VAL A 99 -0.91 -6.36 -6.72
CA VAL A 99 -1.13 -4.91 -6.92
C VAL A 99 -2.42 -4.45 -6.23
N ILE A 100 -2.48 -3.19 -5.80
CA ILE A 100 -3.71 -2.59 -5.25
C ILE A 100 -4.61 -2.23 -6.42
N ILE A 101 -5.90 -2.57 -6.32
CA ILE A 101 -6.89 -2.36 -7.37
C ILE A 101 -8.15 -1.63 -6.88
N ASP A 102 -8.32 -1.49 -5.56
CA ASP A 102 -9.35 -0.73 -4.86
C ASP A 102 -8.91 -0.52 -3.39
#